data_AF-A0A2R7M5S5-F1
#
_entry.id   AF-A0A2R7M5S5-F1
#
_cell.length_a   1.000
_cell.length_b   1.000
_cell.length_c   1.000
_cell.angle_alpha   90.00
_cell.angle_beta   90.00
_cell.angle_gamma   90.00
#
_symmetry.space_group_name_H-M   'P 1'
#
loop_
_entity.id
_entity.type
_entity.pdbx_description
1 polymer ?
#
loop_
_entity_poly.entity_id
_entity_poly.type
_entity_poly.pdbx_seq_one_letter_code
_entity_poly.pdbx_strand_id
1 'polypeptide(L)'
;MTPAIRAGVERPEWRVMTPDRHGALAPAPVAPTESLDPRERQRAWIRLARTRLAAFVRSSASEVDQATREAESALRAAVSSGTGIETLSAELEVSPRALRAIVDGSVPLRSLHPDDSLRPA
;
A
#
# COMPACT_ATOMS: atom_id res chain seq x y z
N MET A 1 13.23 26.00 48.73
CA MET A 1 12.27 25.88 47.61
C MET A 1 12.81 24.84 46.64
N THR A 2 12.06 23.77 46.47
CA THR A 2 12.39 22.49 45.84
C THR A 2 12.46 22.59 44.31
N PRO A 3 13.41 21.93 43.62
CA PRO A 3 13.34 21.73 42.17
C PRO A 3 12.55 20.45 41.85
N ALA A 4 11.61 20.56 40.92
CA ALA A 4 10.81 19.48 40.34
C ALA A 4 10.51 19.96 38.90
N ILE A 5 10.61 19.24 37.79
CA ILE A 5 10.62 17.81 37.48
C ILE A 5 11.36 17.63 36.14
N ARG A 6 12.07 16.50 36.03
CA ARG A 6 12.61 15.93 34.79
C ARG A 6 11.65 14.85 34.30
N ALA A 7 11.18 14.92 33.05
CA ALA A 7 10.68 13.83 32.18
C ALA A 7 10.05 14.52 30.95
N GLY A 8 10.60 14.45 29.74
CA GLY A 8 10.77 13.20 29.01
C GLY A 8 9.53 12.93 28.14
N VAL A 9 9.26 13.81 27.17
CA VAL A 9 8.39 13.49 26.04
C VAL A 9 9.24 13.63 24.79
N GLU A 10 9.97 12.57 24.48
CA GLU A 10 10.56 12.36 23.17
C GLU A 10 9.38 12.16 22.20
N ARG A 11 8.92 13.27 21.62
CA ARG A 11 8.02 13.22 20.47
C ARG A 11 8.84 12.68 19.31
N PRO A 12 8.35 11.72 18.50
CA PRO A 12 9.02 11.39 17.25
C PRO A 12 9.01 12.64 16.36
N GLU A 13 10.15 13.33 16.34
CA GLU A 13 10.45 14.50 15.55
C GLU A 13 10.72 14.08 14.11
N TRP A 14 9.67 13.60 13.43
CA TRP A 14 9.64 13.68 11.97
C TRP A 14 9.39 15.14 11.61
N ARG A 15 10.50 15.88 11.57
CA ARG A 15 10.59 17.23 11.01
C ARG A 15 9.77 17.32 9.73
N VAL A 16 8.79 18.22 9.77
CA VAL A 16 8.38 19.15 8.71
C VAL A 16 9.11 18.88 7.37
N MET A 17 8.50 18.06 6.51
CA MET A 17 8.65 18.24 5.07
C MET A 17 7.43 19.03 4.62
N THR A 18 7.68 20.30 4.36
CA THR A 18 6.81 21.27 3.72
C THR A 18 6.06 20.67 2.52
N PRO A 19 4.79 21.06 2.29
CA PRO A 19 4.07 20.63 1.11
C PRO A 19 4.66 21.34 -0.12
N ASP A 20 5.40 20.61 -0.95
CA ASP A 20 5.68 21.07 -2.30
C ASP A 20 4.37 20.95 -3.11
N ARG A 21 3.62 22.06 -3.15
CA ARG A 21 2.62 22.28 -4.19
C ARG A 21 3.37 22.60 -5.50
N HIS A 22 3.89 21.58 -6.14
CA HIS A 22 4.04 21.60 -7.59
C HIS A 22 2.96 20.73 -8.20
N GLY A 23 2.11 21.38 -9.01
CA GLY A 23 1.37 20.70 -10.05
C GLY A 23 2.37 20.03 -10.98
N ALA A 24 2.58 18.75 -10.76
CA ALA A 24 2.96 17.81 -11.78
C ALA A 24 1.94 16.68 -11.66
N LEU A 25 1.32 16.28 -12.78
CA LEU A 25 0.72 14.96 -12.86
C LEU A 25 1.73 13.99 -12.26
N ALA A 26 1.50 13.50 -11.04
CA ALA A 26 2.20 12.32 -10.59
C ALA A 26 1.93 11.29 -11.68
N PRO A 27 2.95 10.77 -12.41
CA PRO A 27 2.67 9.72 -13.35
C PRO A 27 1.99 8.63 -12.54
N ALA A 28 0.74 8.32 -12.89
CA ALA A 28 0.05 7.14 -12.39
C ALA A 28 1.09 6.02 -12.42
N PRO A 29 1.41 5.36 -11.29
CA PRO A 29 2.59 4.53 -11.22
C PRO A 29 2.51 3.48 -12.32
N VAL A 30 3.36 3.70 -13.32
CA VAL A 30 3.34 2.99 -14.58
C VAL A 30 3.76 1.55 -14.31
N ALA A 31 3.10 0.61 -14.99
CA ALA A 31 3.47 -0.79 -14.94
C ALA A 31 4.98 -0.95 -15.18
N PRO A 32 5.71 -1.75 -14.38
CA PRO A 32 7.11 -2.07 -14.62
C PRO A 32 7.36 -2.48 -16.07
N THR A 33 8.31 -1.80 -16.72
CA THR A 33 8.65 -1.99 -18.12
C THR A 33 9.08 -3.42 -18.43
N GLU A 34 8.60 -3.97 -19.54
CA GLU A 34 8.87 -5.34 -20.02
C GLU A 34 10.34 -5.58 -20.42
N SER A 35 11.17 -4.53 -20.52
CA SER A 35 12.59 -4.64 -20.85
C SER A 35 13.49 -4.96 -19.65
N LEU A 36 12.96 -4.99 -18.43
CA LEU A 36 13.73 -5.37 -17.24
C LEU A 36 14.03 -6.86 -17.21
N ASP A 37 15.14 -7.25 -16.58
CA ASP A 37 15.36 -8.63 -16.17
C ASP A 37 14.14 -9.17 -15.40
N PRO A 38 13.76 -10.45 -15.57
CA PRO A 38 12.55 -11.00 -14.98
C PRO A 38 12.50 -10.85 -13.45
N ARG A 39 13.65 -10.94 -12.77
CA ARG A 39 13.75 -10.70 -11.32
C ARG A 39 13.57 -9.24 -10.92
N GLU A 40 14.10 -8.31 -11.72
CA GLU A 40 13.92 -6.87 -11.45
C GLU A 40 12.49 -6.44 -11.70
N ARG A 41 11.87 -6.98 -12.74
CA ARG A 41 10.44 -6.81 -13.02
C ARG A 41 9.58 -7.31 -11.89
N GLN A 42 9.84 -8.52 -11.40
CA GLN A 42 9.15 -9.08 -10.23
C GLN A 42 9.29 -8.17 -9.00
N ARG A 43 10.51 -7.70 -8.71
CA ARG A 43 10.74 -6.76 -7.60
C ARG A 43 10.03 -5.41 -7.80
N ALA A 44 9.94 -4.92 -9.03
CA ALA A 44 9.21 -3.70 -9.33
C ALA A 44 7.70 -3.88 -9.11
N TRP A 45 7.13 -5.03 -9.51
CA TRP A 45 5.72 -5.36 -9.24
C TRP A 45 5.41 -5.50 -7.74
N ILE A 46 6.28 -6.16 -6.98
CA ILE A 46 6.14 -6.27 -5.52
C ILE A 46 6.17 -4.88 -4.88
N ARG A 47 7.12 -4.02 -5.28
CA ARG A 47 7.21 -2.64 -4.78
C ARG A 47 5.98 -1.80 -5.12
N LEU A 48 5.43 -1.99 -6.32
CA LEU A 48 4.21 -1.31 -6.75
C LEU A 48 3.02 -1.76 -5.91
N ALA A 49 2.80 -3.09 -5.79
CA ALA A 49 1.73 -3.65 -4.97
C ALA A 49 1.81 -3.16 -3.52
N ARG A 50 3.02 -3.15 -2.94
CA ARG A 50 3.25 -2.62 -1.58
C ARG A 50 2.90 -1.15 -1.46
N THR A 51 3.32 -0.33 -2.42
CA THR A 51 3.02 1.11 -2.44
C THR A 51 1.52 1.35 -2.49
N ARG A 52 0.80 0.62 -3.34
CA ARG A 52 -0.66 0.75 -3.46
C ARG A 52 -1.40 0.27 -2.22
N LEU A 53 -0.97 -0.84 -1.62
CA LEU A 53 -1.55 -1.33 -0.38
C LEU A 53 -1.34 -0.34 0.78
N ALA A 54 -0.16 0.27 0.87
CA ALA A 54 0.12 1.30 1.86
C ALA A 54 -0.70 2.58 1.63
N ALA A 55 -0.99 2.94 0.37
CA ALA A 55 -1.89 4.04 0.04
C ALA A 55 -3.34 3.72 0.44
N PHE A 56 -3.80 2.48 0.21
CA PHE A 56 -5.10 1.99 0.67
C PHE A 56 -5.25 2.06 2.20
N VAL A 57 -4.27 1.58 2.96
CA VAL A 57 -4.30 1.62 4.43
C VAL A 57 -4.38 3.04 5.00
N ARG A 58 -3.80 4.03 4.30
CA ARG A 58 -3.85 5.45 4.69
C ARG A 58 -5.00 6.23 4.04
N SER A 59 -5.82 5.57 3.22
CA SER A 59 -6.87 6.25 2.46
C SER A 59 -7.99 6.73 3.38
N SER A 60 -8.56 7.87 3.04
CA SER A 60 -9.76 8.39 3.70
C SER A 60 -11.01 7.91 2.96
N ALA A 61 -12.20 8.15 3.54
CA ALA A 61 -13.48 7.78 2.94
C ALA A 61 -13.66 8.24 1.49
N SER A 62 -13.13 9.42 1.14
CA SER A 62 -13.24 9.95 -0.23
C SER A 62 -12.33 9.22 -1.24
N GLU A 63 -11.20 8.68 -0.77
CA GLU A 63 -10.17 8.07 -1.63
C GLU A 63 -10.19 6.54 -1.59
N VAL A 64 -10.90 5.93 -0.63
CA VAL A 64 -10.86 4.48 -0.36
C VAL A 64 -11.24 3.64 -1.57
N ASP A 65 -12.26 4.05 -2.34
CA ASP A 65 -12.69 3.30 -3.54
C ASP A 65 -11.63 3.36 -4.64
N GLN A 66 -10.95 4.50 -4.82
CA GLN A 66 -9.87 4.62 -5.78
C GLN A 66 -8.64 3.83 -5.34
N ALA A 67 -8.22 3.98 -4.09
CA ALA A 67 -7.08 3.27 -3.53
C ALA A 67 -7.29 1.75 -3.53
N THR A 68 -8.53 1.29 -3.28
CA THR A 68 -8.94 -0.12 -3.41
C THR A 68 -8.68 -0.63 -4.81
N ARG A 69 -9.25 0.03 -5.84
CA ARG A 69 -9.09 -0.39 -7.24
C ARG A 69 -7.62 -0.42 -7.67
N GLU A 70 -6.84 0.57 -7.26
CA GLU A 70 -5.43 0.66 -7.61
C GLU A 70 -4.57 -0.42 -6.93
N ALA A 71 -4.88 -0.76 -5.67
CA ALA A 71 -4.23 -1.85 -4.96
C ALA A 71 -4.60 -3.22 -5.55
N GLU A 72 -5.88 -3.48 -5.81
CA GLU A 72 -6.32 -4.72 -6.44
C GLU A 72 -5.72 -4.89 -7.84
N SER A 73 -5.70 -3.83 -8.64
CA SER A 73 -5.08 -3.84 -9.97
C SER A 73 -3.60 -4.16 -9.89
N ALA A 74 -2.86 -3.58 -8.93
CA ALA A 74 -1.44 -3.85 -8.76
C ALA A 74 -1.17 -5.29 -8.30
N LEU A 75 -2.01 -5.84 -7.43
CA LEU A 75 -1.93 -7.24 -7.00
C LEU A 75 -2.17 -8.21 -8.17
N ARG A 76 -3.25 -7.99 -8.95
CA ARG A 76 -3.53 -8.80 -10.14
C ARG A 76 -2.42 -8.72 -11.18
N ALA A 77 -1.88 -7.52 -11.40
CA ALA A 77 -0.80 -7.33 -12.35
C ALA A 77 0.51 -8.00 -11.90
N ALA A 78 0.83 -7.97 -10.60
CA ALA A 78 1.97 -8.70 -10.06
C ALA A 78 1.85 -10.21 -10.27
N VAL A 79 0.66 -10.78 -10.02
CA VAL A 79 0.37 -12.21 -10.26
C VAL A 79 0.43 -12.54 -11.74
N SER A 80 -0.18 -11.72 -12.60
CA SER A 80 -0.14 -11.91 -14.06
C SER A 80 1.26 -11.79 -14.64
N SER A 81 2.16 -11.02 -14.01
CA SER A 81 3.57 -10.94 -14.38
C SER A 81 4.39 -12.16 -13.94
N GLY A 82 3.77 -13.17 -13.32
CA GLY A 82 4.43 -14.38 -12.83
C GLY A 82 4.93 -14.30 -11.39
N THR A 83 4.57 -13.26 -10.63
CA THR A 83 4.87 -13.22 -9.19
C THR A 83 3.97 -14.21 -8.46
N GLY A 84 4.55 -15.21 -7.81
CA GLY A 84 3.79 -16.18 -7.04
C GLY A 84 3.02 -15.52 -5.88
N ILE A 85 1.81 -16.02 -5.60
CA ILE A 85 1.00 -15.59 -4.44
C ILE A 85 1.79 -15.75 -3.14
N GLU A 86 2.54 -16.84 -2.98
CA GLU A 86 3.36 -17.10 -1.79
C GLU A 86 4.44 -16.02 -1.59
N THR A 87 5.11 -15.62 -2.67
CA THR A 87 6.10 -14.54 -2.63
C THR A 87 5.44 -13.21 -2.30
N LEU A 88 4.30 -12.88 -2.92
CA LEU A 88 3.56 -11.66 -2.60
C LEU A 88 3.08 -11.67 -1.15
N SER A 89 2.61 -12.80 -0.63
CA SER A 89 2.17 -12.89 0.77
C SER A 89 3.30 -12.66 1.75
N ALA A 90 4.48 -13.23 1.48
CA ALA A 90 5.65 -13.05 2.34
C ALA A 90 6.14 -11.60 2.33
N GLU A 91 6.20 -10.97 1.15
CA GLU A 91 6.72 -9.60 0.98
C GLU A 91 5.75 -8.52 1.44
N LEU A 92 4.45 -8.80 1.40
CA LEU A 92 3.40 -7.86 1.82
C LEU A 92 2.90 -8.12 3.24
N GLU A 93 3.38 -9.19 3.89
CA GLU A 93 2.93 -9.63 5.22
C GLU A 93 1.41 -9.84 5.28
N VAL A 94 0.82 -10.30 4.17
CA VAL A 94 -0.62 -10.58 4.03
C VAL A 94 -0.84 -12.08 3.94
N SER A 95 -1.92 -12.59 4.52
CA SER A 95 -2.27 -14.01 4.39
C SER A 95 -2.42 -14.42 2.91
N PRO A 96 -1.77 -15.52 2.45
CA PRO A 96 -1.88 -16.00 1.07
C PRO A 96 -3.33 -16.33 0.68
N ARG A 97 -4.14 -16.81 1.64
CA ARG A 97 -5.57 -17.05 1.43
C ARG A 97 -6.35 -15.76 1.17
N ALA A 98 -6.06 -14.70 1.93
CA ALA A 98 -6.69 -13.39 1.73
C ALA A 98 -6.27 -12.78 0.38
N LEU A 99 -4.97 -12.84 0.06
CA LEU A 99 -4.41 -12.33 -1.19
C LEU A 99 -5.04 -13.03 -2.40
N ARG A 100 -5.22 -14.36 -2.31
CA ARG A 100 -5.91 -15.13 -3.35
C ARG A 100 -7.38 -14.74 -3.50
N ALA A 101 -8.10 -14.54 -2.40
CA ALA A 101 -9.50 -14.09 -2.44
C ALA A 101 -9.66 -12.70 -3.07
N ILE A 102 -8.72 -11.78 -2.82
CA ILE A 102 -8.72 -10.43 -3.42
C ILE A 102 -8.44 -10.50 -4.93
N VAL A 103 -7.40 -11.25 -5.32
CA VAL A 103 -7.01 -11.40 -6.73
C VAL A 103 -8.12 -12.04 -7.55
N ASP A 104 -8.76 -13.07 -6.99
CA ASP A 104 -9.91 -13.79 -7.57
C ASP A 104 -11.20 -12.93 -7.61
N GLY A 105 -11.25 -11.83 -6.83
CA GLY A 105 -12.44 -10.99 -6.71
C GLY A 105 -13.51 -11.56 -5.77
N SER A 106 -13.22 -12.68 -5.11
CA SER A 106 -14.08 -13.28 -4.07
C SER A 106 -14.27 -12.36 -2.85
N VAL A 107 -13.27 -11.54 -2.50
CA VAL A 107 -13.36 -10.58 -1.39
C VAL A 107 -12.83 -9.23 -1.86
N PRO A 108 -13.62 -8.15 -1.81
CA PRO A 108 -13.13 -6.82 -2.14
C PRO A 108 -12.17 -6.33 -1.05
N LEU A 109 -11.03 -5.77 -1.45
CA LEU A 109 -9.99 -5.31 -0.53
C LEU A 109 -10.53 -4.28 0.47
N ARG A 110 -11.50 -3.46 0.06
CA ARG A 110 -12.21 -2.50 0.92
C ARG A 110 -12.82 -3.13 2.18
N SER A 111 -13.29 -4.38 2.12
CA SER A 111 -13.85 -5.06 3.29
C SER A 111 -12.80 -5.38 4.36
N LEU A 112 -11.52 -5.34 4.00
CA LEU A 112 -10.39 -5.61 4.88
C LEU A 112 -9.73 -4.32 5.40
N HIS A 113 -10.38 -3.16 5.21
CA HIS A 113 -9.83 -1.88 5.65
C HIS A 113 -9.64 -1.88 7.19
N PRO A 114 -8.52 -1.36 7.73
CA PRO A 114 -8.31 -1.31 9.17
C PRO A 114 -9.30 -0.39 9.90
N ASP A 115 -9.71 0.70 9.24
CA ASP A 115 -10.79 1.57 9.70
C ASP A 115 -12.15 0.93 9.40
N ASP A 116 -12.90 0.57 10.45
CA ASP A 116 -14.19 -0.10 10.35
C ASP A 116 -15.26 0.78 9.68
N SER A 117 -15.20 2.10 9.91
CA SER A 117 -16.12 3.08 9.32
C SER A 117 -16.03 3.15 7.78
N LEU A 118 -14.93 2.65 7.20
CA LEU A 118 -14.69 2.64 5.77
C LEU A 118 -15.07 1.30 5.10
N ARG A 119 -15.38 0.28 5.91
CA ARG A 119 -15.86 -1.01 5.42
C ARG A 119 -17.29 -0.86 4.87
N PRO A 120 -17.65 -1.64 3.84
CA PRO A 120 -19.04 -1.71 3.41
C PRO A 120 -19.90 -2.26 4.56
N ALA A 121 -21.05 -1.61 4.79
CA ALA A 121 -22.06 -2.05 5.74
C ALA A 121 -22.86 -3.25 5.22
#